data_AF-A0A8S4E706-F1
#
_entry.id   AF-A0A8S4E706-F1
#
_cell.length_a   1.000
_cell.length_b   1.000
_cell.length_c   1.000
_cell.angle_alpha   90.00
_cell.angle_beta   90.00
_cell.angle_gamma   90.00
#
_symmetry.space_group_name_H-M   'P 1'
#
loop_
_entity.id
_entity.type
_entity.pdbx_description
1 polymer ?
#
loop_
_entity_poly.entity_id
_entity_poly.type
_entity_poly.pdbx_seq_one_letter_code
_entity_poly.pdbx_strand_id
1 'polypeptide(L)'
;MQTVLFVACLVAVAAAGTIPKPEFEAKTVDNEFIAKQRKVLSLLQHITQVNVDAEYYKIGKEYDIEHNFEHYTNKKAVEEFLTYYRHGMLPHDAIFSVYNEECRDEAIALYHLFYYAKDFETFYKTAAWARVYLNEGLFVYSFSIAVQHRDDTTGIVLPAPYEVYPYYFVNSDVIAKVQGIKMQRFFIPKWVGPLLQHC
;
A
#
# COMPACT_ATOMS: atom_id res chain seq x y z
N MET A 1 45.92 -17.16 35.67
CA MET A 1 44.66 -17.68 35.08
C MET A 1 43.56 -16.62 34.96
N GLN A 2 43.27 -15.80 35.99
CA GLN A 2 42.20 -14.78 35.92
C GLN A 2 42.38 -13.72 34.83
N THR A 3 43.60 -13.22 34.59
CA THR A 3 43.87 -12.17 33.59
C THR A 3 43.62 -12.65 32.16
N VAL A 4 43.97 -13.89 31.85
CA VAL A 4 43.74 -14.51 30.52
C VAL A 4 42.24 -14.67 30.27
N LEU A 5 41.48 -15.04 31.31
CA LEU A 5 40.03 -15.22 31.22
C LEU A 5 39.31 -13.88 30.99
N PHE A 6 39.76 -12.81 31.65
CA PHE A 6 39.21 -11.46 31.43
C PHE A 6 39.47 -10.93 30.02
N VAL A 7 40.69 -11.12 29.50
CA VAL A 7 41.03 -10.70 28.13
C VAL A 7 40.25 -11.51 27.10
N ALA A 8 40.09 -12.82 27.30
CA ALA A 8 39.28 -13.67 26.41
C ALA A 8 37.80 -13.24 26.40
N CYS A 9 37.22 -12.88 27.56
CA CYS A 9 35.86 -12.35 27.63
C CYS A 9 35.70 -11.00 26.94
N LEU A 10 36.68 -10.09 27.07
CA LEU A 10 36.64 -8.78 26.39
C LEU A 10 36.73 -8.92 24.87
N VAL A 11 37.56 -9.84 24.37
CA VAL A 11 37.65 -10.13 22.93
C VAL A 11 36.36 -10.77 22.40
N ALA A 12 35.74 -11.68 23.17
CA ALA A 12 34.46 -12.29 22.81
C ALA A 12 33.32 -11.25 22.73
N VAL A 13 33.28 -10.28 23.65
CA VAL A 13 32.28 -9.19 23.63
C VAL A 13 32.53 -8.23 22.46
N ALA A 14 33.79 -7.93 22.14
CA ALA A 14 34.13 -7.10 20.98
C ALA A 14 33.79 -7.78 19.64
N ALA A 15 33.98 -9.10 19.53
CA ALA A 15 33.62 -9.87 18.34
C ALA A 15 32.11 -10.11 18.19
N ALA A 16 31.36 -10.17 19.30
CA ALA A 16 29.90 -10.31 19.28
C ALA A 16 29.16 -9.01 18.95
N GLY A 17 29.86 -7.86 18.91
CA GLY A 17 29.27 -6.54 18.69
C GLY A 17 29.04 -6.14 17.21
N THR A 18 29.45 -6.96 16.24
CA THR A 18 29.20 -6.65 14.82
C THR A 18 27.82 -7.15 14.42
N ILE A 19 26.80 -6.32 14.62
CA ILE A 19 25.53 -6.49 13.91
C ILE A 19 25.86 -6.28 12.42
N PRO A 20 25.68 -7.29 11.53
CA PRO A 20 25.85 -7.06 10.11
C PRO A 20 24.86 -5.95 9.72
N LYS A 21 25.39 -4.81 9.29
CA LYS A 21 24.55 -3.76 8.73
C LYS A 21 23.87 -4.37 7.49
N PRO A 22 22.54 -4.26 7.36
CA PRO A 22 21.90 -4.66 6.11
C PRO A 22 22.52 -3.83 4.99
N GLU A 23 23.25 -4.50 4.10
CA GLU A 23 23.84 -3.88 2.93
C GLU A 23 22.72 -3.80 1.89
N PHE A 24 22.15 -2.60 1.73
CA PHE A 24 21.11 -2.39 0.74
C PHE A 24 21.75 -2.23 -0.63
N GLU A 25 21.57 -3.22 -1.50
CA GLU A 25 21.98 -3.11 -2.90
C GLU A 25 21.05 -2.13 -3.63
N ALA A 26 21.56 -0.92 -3.92
CA ALA A 26 20.83 0.08 -4.66
C ALA A 26 20.98 -0.15 -6.18
N LYS A 27 19.84 -0.31 -6.87
CA LYS A 27 19.80 -0.36 -8.34
C LYS A 27 19.59 1.03 -8.91
N THR A 28 20.41 1.43 -9.90
CA THR A 28 20.19 2.65 -10.66
C THR A 28 19.01 2.47 -11.62
N VAL A 29 18.10 3.45 -11.65
CA VAL A 29 16.88 3.46 -12.47
C VAL A 29 16.76 4.77 -13.22
N ASP A 30 15.98 4.79 -14.30
CA ASP A 30 15.74 5.99 -15.10
C ASP A 30 14.70 6.92 -14.48
N ASN A 31 14.58 8.13 -15.04
CA ASN A 31 13.64 9.15 -14.54
C ASN A 31 12.17 8.76 -14.75
N GLU A 32 11.87 8.02 -15.83
CA GLU A 32 10.51 7.56 -16.11
C GLU A 32 10.04 6.56 -15.04
N PHE A 33 10.90 5.59 -14.69
CA PHE A 33 10.64 4.65 -13.61
C PHE A 33 10.44 5.36 -12.27
N ILE A 34 11.29 6.36 -11.95
CA ILE A 34 11.12 7.14 -10.71
C ILE A 34 9.75 7.85 -10.67
N ALA A 35 9.29 8.40 -11.80
CA ALA A 35 7.98 9.04 -11.88
C ALA A 35 6.85 8.03 -11.66
N LYS A 36 6.92 6.85 -12.30
CA LYS A 36 5.94 5.75 -12.11
C LYS A 36 5.94 5.25 -10.66
N GLN A 37 7.11 5.04 -10.07
CA GLN A 37 7.29 4.60 -8.68
C GLN A 37 6.63 5.58 -7.71
N ARG A 38 6.86 6.89 -7.87
CA ARG A 38 6.24 7.92 -7.03
C ARG A 38 4.72 7.93 -7.16
N LYS A 39 4.20 7.80 -8.39
CA LYS A 39 2.75 7.72 -8.64
C LYS A 39 2.13 6.52 -7.94
N VAL A 40 2.70 5.33 -8.10
CA VAL A 40 2.22 4.11 -7.43
C VAL A 40 2.24 4.25 -5.91
N LEU A 41 3.34 4.73 -5.34
CA LEU A 41 3.45 4.92 -3.88
C LEU A 41 2.47 5.97 -3.35
N SER A 42 2.22 7.05 -4.09
CA SER A 42 1.27 8.09 -3.67
C SER A 42 -0.15 7.53 -3.48
N LEU A 43 -0.52 6.50 -4.25
CA LEU A 43 -1.83 5.83 -4.17
C LEU A 43 -2.01 4.98 -2.89
N LEU A 44 -0.91 4.59 -2.24
CA LEU A 44 -0.90 3.70 -1.07
C LEU A 44 -0.65 4.44 0.25
N GLN A 45 -0.53 5.77 0.23
CA GLN A 45 -0.37 6.58 1.44
C GLN A 45 -1.70 6.94 2.07
N HIS A 46 -1.89 6.70 3.36
CA HIS A 46 -3.13 7.04 4.09
C HIS A 46 -4.39 6.45 3.44
N ILE A 47 -4.39 5.14 3.16
CA ILE A 47 -5.45 4.50 2.38
C ILE A 47 -6.86 4.66 2.98
N THR A 48 -7.00 4.79 4.30
CA THR A 48 -8.29 4.97 5.01
C THR A 48 -8.79 6.41 5.01
N GLN A 49 -8.08 7.34 4.37
CA GLN A 49 -8.45 8.75 4.34
C GLN A 49 -8.43 9.30 2.92
N VAL A 50 -9.47 10.06 2.59
CA VAL A 50 -9.54 10.79 1.33
C VAL A 50 -8.93 12.17 1.52
N ASN A 51 -7.81 12.42 0.85
CA ASN A 51 -7.19 13.74 0.78
C ASN A 51 -7.68 14.49 -0.47
N VAL A 52 -8.56 15.47 -0.28
CA VAL A 52 -9.18 16.24 -1.37
C VAL A 52 -8.19 17.13 -2.15
N ASP A 53 -7.09 17.51 -1.52
CA ASP A 53 -6.08 18.38 -2.14
C ASP A 53 -5.08 17.59 -2.99
N ALA A 54 -5.04 16.26 -2.81
CA ALA A 54 -4.11 15.39 -3.49
C ALA A 54 -4.40 15.28 -4.99
N GLU A 55 -3.34 15.09 -5.77
CA GLU A 55 -3.43 14.94 -7.23
C GLU A 55 -4.35 13.78 -7.64
N TYR A 56 -4.22 12.62 -6.97
CA TYR A 56 -5.04 11.46 -7.26
C TYR A 56 -6.54 11.74 -7.07
N TYR A 57 -6.92 12.59 -6.11
CA TYR A 57 -8.32 12.88 -5.85
C TYR A 57 -8.92 13.67 -7.00
N LYS A 58 -8.22 14.71 -7.46
CA LYS A 58 -8.66 15.54 -8.60
C LYS A 58 -8.80 14.69 -9.86
N ILE A 59 -7.78 13.89 -10.17
CA ILE A 59 -7.79 12.99 -11.32
C ILE A 59 -8.92 11.96 -11.21
N GLY A 60 -9.04 11.30 -10.05
CA GLY A 60 -10.05 10.28 -9.83
C GLY A 60 -11.47 10.82 -9.89
N LYS A 61 -11.72 12.04 -9.40
CA LYS A 61 -13.03 12.70 -9.48
C LYS A 61 -13.42 13.08 -10.90
N GLU A 62 -12.46 13.49 -11.74
CA GLU A 62 -12.67 13.90 -13.13
C GLU A 62 -12.70 12.71 -14.10
N TYR A 63 -12.07 11.59 -13.75
CA TYR A 63 -11.98 10.44 -14.63
C TYR A 63 -13.32 9.70 -14.74
N ASP A 64 -13.72 9.43 -15.98
CA ASP A 64 -14.92 8.67 -16.30
C ASP A 64 -14.52 7.42 -17.10
N ILE A 65 -14.76 6.25 -16.52
CA ILE A 65 -14.43 4.96 -17.14
C ILE A 65 -15.26 4.73 -18.41
N GLU A 66 -16.54 5.10 -18.41
CA GLU A 66 -17.45 4.85 -19.53
C GLU A 66 -17.04 5.66 -20.77
N HIS A 67 -16.65 6.91 -20.56
CA HIS A 67 -16.18 7.79 -21.65
C HIS A 67 -14.76 7.46 -22.14
N ASN A 68 -13.98 6.70 -21.36
CA ASN A 68 -12.61 6.30 -21.70
C ASN A 68 -12.49 4.81 -22.11
N PHE A 69 -13.60 4.19 -22.51
CA PHE A 69 -13.70 2.78 -22.88
C PHE A 69 -12.69 2.33 -23.95
N GLU A 70 -12.35 3.23 -24.88
CA GLU A 70 -11.36 2.98 -25.94
C GLU A 70 -9.92 2.89 -25.42
N HIS A 71 -9.64 3.27 -24.17
CA HIS A 71 -8.30 3.18 -23.58
C HIS A 71 -8.00 1.83 -22.91
N TYR A 72 -8.89 0.85 -23.06
CA TYR A 72 -8.71 -0.50 -22.53
C TYR A 72 -8.54 -1.50 -23.68
N THR A 73 -7.66 -2.48 -23.51
CA THR A 73 -7.42 -3.55 -24.50
C THR A 73 -8.58 -4.53 -24.57
N ASN A 74 -9.24 -4.80 -23.44
CA ASN A 74 -10.39 -5.68 -23.34
C ASN A 74 -11.65 -4.92 -22.93
N LYS A 75 -12.48 -4.62 -23.94
CA LYS A 75 -13.76 -3.91 -23.79
C LYS A 75 -14.76 -4.66 -22.92
N LYS A 76 -14.82 -6.00 -23.04
CA LYS A 76 -15.74 -6.85 -22.27
C LYS A 76 -15.45 -6.77 -20.77
N ALA A 77 -14.18 -6.70 -20.38
CA ALA A 77 -13.80 -6.56 -18.98
C ALA A 77 -14.28 -5.23 -18.36
N VAL A 78 -14.28 -4.15 -19.15
CA VAL A 78 -14.80 -2.85 -18.70
C VAL A 78 -16.33 -2.91 -18.55
N GLU A 79 -17.03 -3.53 -19.50
CA GLU A 79 -18.49 -3.73 -19.40
C GLU A 79 -18.87 -4.54 -18.16
N GLU A 80 -18.17 -5.64 -17.92
CA GLU A 80 -18.37 -6.49 -16.75
C GLU A 80 -18.15 -5.73 -15.44
N PHE A 81 -17.06 -4.96 -15.35
CA PHE A 81 -16.81 -4.08 -14.21
C PHE A 81 -17.94 -3.06 -13.99
N LEU A 82 -18.38 -2.39 -15.06
CA LEU A 82 -19.48 -1.42 -14.98
C LEU A 82 -20.79 -2.08 -14.55
N THR A 83 -21.03 -3.34 -14.91
CA THR A 83 -22.16 -4.12 -14.39
C THR A 83 -22.10 -4.25 -12.87
N TYR A 84 -20.96 -4.67 -12.30
CA TYR A 84 -20.79 -4.74 -10.84
C TYR A 84 -20.96 -3.37 -10.19
N TYR A 85 -20.30 -2.35 -10.74
CA TYR A 85 -20.36 -0.99 -10.19
C TYR A 85 -21.78 -0.42 -10.13
N ARG A 86 -22.60 -0.66 -11.17
CA ARG A 86 -24.00 -0.21 -11.21
C ARG A 86 -24.94 -0.99 -10.29
N HIS A 87 -24.65 -2.27 -10.01
CA HIS A 87 -25.42 -3.06 -9.04
C HIS A 87 -25.11 -2.68 -7.60
N GLY A 88 -23.95 -2.05 -7.37
CA GLY A 88 -23.43 -1.71 -6.05
C GLY A 88 -22.31 -2.68 -5.69
N MET A 89 -21.19 -2.11 -5.27
CA MET A 89 -20.00 -2.84 -4.81
C MET A 89 -19.86 -2.72 -3.29
N LEU A 90 -18.88 -3.43 -2.74
CA LEU A 90 -18.51 -3.37 -1.33
C LEU A 90 -18.42 -1.90 -0.84
N PRO A 91 -19.20 -1.51 0.18
CA PRO A 91 -19.18 -0.15 0.70
C PRO A 91 -17.82 0.26 1.26
N HIS A 92 -17.54 1.56 1.28
CA HIS A 92 -16.41 2.12 2.03
C HIS A 92 -16.46 1.71 3.52
N ASP A 93 -15.29 1.59 4.15
CA ASP A 93 -15.11 1.15 5.54
C ASP A 93 -15.54 -0.30 5.87
N ALA A 94 -16.18 -1.01 4.93
CA ALA A 94 -16.50 -2.42 5.10
C ALA A 94 -15.22 -3.29 5.05
N ILE A 95 -15.23 -4.41 5.77
CA ILE A 95 -14.09 -5.33 5.77
C ILE A 95 -14.10 -6.12 4.45
N PHE A 96 -13.08 -5.89 3.62
CA PHE A 96 -12.81 -6.71 2.45
C PHE A 96 -12.20 -8.06 2.83
N SER A 97 -12.64 -9.13 2.17
CA SER A 97 -12.00 -10.44 2.24
C SER A 97 -12.13 -11.16 0.91
N VAL A 98 -11.01 -11.56 0.31
CA VAL A 98 -10.99 -12.35 -0.94
C VAL A 98 -11.61 -13.75 -0.79
N TYR A 99 -11.84 -14.21 0.45
CA TYR A 99 -12.48 -15.49 0.71
C TYR A 99 -14.01 -15.42 0.62
N ASN A 100 -14.59 -14.21 0.68
CA ASN A 100 -16.00 -14.00 0.37
C ASN A 100 -16.18 -13.94 -1.15
N GLU A 101 -17.17 -14.64 -1.69
CA GLU A 101 -17.36 -14.80 -3.13
C GLU A 101 -17.69 -13.47 -3.82
N GLU A 102 -18.59 -12.67 -3.24
CA GLU A 102 -18.99 -11.37 -3.79
C GLU A 102 -17.79 -10.41 -3.83
N CYS A 103 -17.06 -10.30 -2.71
CA CYS A 103 -15.84 -9.49 -2.64
C CYS A 103 -14.77 -9.95 -3.65
N ARG A 104 -14.63 -11.27 -3.84
CA ARG A 104 -13.65 -11.83 -4.78
C ARG A 104 -14.00 -11.49 -6.22
N ASP A 105 -15.27 -11.61 -6.60
CA ASP A 105 -15.72 -11.33 -7.96
C ASP A 105 -15.57 -9.83 -8.29
N GLU A 106 -15.93 -8.96 -7.34
CA GLU A 106 -15.64 -7.52 -7.44
C GLU A 106 -14.13 -7.23 -7.58
N ALA A 107 -13.28 -7.93 -6.82
CA ALA A 107 -11.84 -7.76 -6.88
C ALA A 107 -11.25 -8.19 -8.22
N ILE A 108 -11.75 -9.29 -8.79
CA ILE A 108 -11.37 -9.78 -10.11
C ILE A 108 -11.78 -8.77 -11.19
N ALA A 109 -13.02 -8.27 -11.14
CA ALA A 109 -13.50 -7.25 -12.08
C ALA A 109 -12.64 -5.98 -12.03
N LEU A 110 -12.33 -5.49 -10.83
CA LEU A 110 -11.45 -4.32 -10.65
C LEU A 110 -10.02 -4.60 -11.12
N TYR A 111 -9.47 -5.79 -10.84
CA TYR A 111 -8.16 -6.19 -11.34
C TYR A 111 -8.13 -6.21 -12.87
N HIS A 112 -9.15 -6.76 -13.53
CA HIS A 112 -9.23 -6.76 -14.99
C HIS A 112 -9.25 -5.33 -15.56
N LEU A 113 -9.98 -4.42 -14.93
CA LEU A 113 -10.00 -3.02 -15.33
C LEU A 113 -8.59 -2.41 -15.27
N PHE A 114 -7.83 -2.67 -14.20
CA PHE A 114 -6.45 -2.24 -14.09
C PHE A 114 -5.51 -2.92 -15.09
N TYR A 115 -5.62 -4.23 -15.25
CA TYR A 115 -4.73 -5.02 -16.08
C TYR A 115 -4.88 -4.68 -17.56
N TYR A 116 -6.11 -4.46 -18.02
CA TYR A 116 -6.40 -4.16 -19.43
C TYR A 116 -6.29 -2.68 -19.81
N ALA A 117 -5.89 -1.78 -18.90
CA ALA A 117 -5.56 -0.40 -19.28
C ALA A 117 -4.37 -0.41 -20.27
N LYS A 118 -4.51 0.27 -21.42
CA LYS A 118 -3.54 0.21 -22.54
C LYS A 118 -2.15 0.73 -22.19
N ASP A 119 -2.09 1.72 -21.30
CA ASP A 119 -0.86 2.39 -20.89
C ASP A 119 -0.88 2.73 -19.40
N PHE A 120 0.28 3.11 -18.87
CA PHE A 120 0.45 3.46 -17.47
C PHE A 120 -0.41 4.67 -17.07
N GLU A 121 -0.64 5.62 -17.98
CA GLU A 121 -1.44 6.81 -17.70
C GLU A 121 -2.90 6.45 -17.45
N THR A 122 -3.48 5.62 -18.32
CA THR A 122 -4.82 5.07 -18.17
C THR A 122 -4.90 4.26 -16.89
N PHE A 123 -3.96 3.35 -16.65
CA PHE A 123 -3.89 2.57 -15.41
C PHE A 123 -3.89 3.46 -14.17
N TYR A 124 -3.08 4.51 -14.15
CA TYR A 124 -3.01 5.45 -13.04
C TYR A 124 -4.31 6.23 -12.84
N LYS A 125 -4.95 6.70 -13.92
CA LYS A 125 -6.25 7.39 -13.85
C LYS A 125 -7.34 6.46 -13.32
N THR A 126 -7.38 5.22 -13.79
CA THR A 126 -8.30 4.17 -13.30
C THR A 126 -8.05 3.88 -11.83
N ALA A 127 -6.79 3.75 -11.40
CA ALA A 127 -6.43 3.51 -10.01
C ALA A 127 -6.77 4.70 -9.10
N ALA A 128 -6.55 5.93 -9.57
CA ALA A 128 -6.94 7.15 -8.88
C ALA A 128 -8.47 7.23 -8.70
N TRP A 129 -9.24 6.88 -9.74
CA TRP A 129 -10.70 6.77 -9.65
C TRP A 129 -11.13 5.70 -8.64
N ALA A 130 -10.56 4.50 -8.73
CA ALA A 130 -10.92 3.39 -7.85
C ALA A 130 -10.63 3.72 -6.38
N ARG A 131 -9.49 4.38 -6.12
CA ARG A 131 -9.12 4.87 -4.79
C ARG A 131 -10.11 5.87 -4.19
N VAL A 132 -10.81 6.63 -5.02
CA VAL A 132 -11.77 7.65 -4.56
C VAL A 132 -13.15 7.06 -4.30
N TYR A 133 -13.57 6.06 -5.08
CA TYR A 133 -14.95 5.58 -5.11
C TYR A 133 -15.18 4.19 -4.52
N LEU A 134 -14.16 3.33 -4.47
CA LEU A 134 -14.29 1.96 -4.02
C LEU A 134 -13.72 1.76 -2.61
N ASN A 135 -14.15 0.68 -1.96
CA ASN A 135 -13.62 0.22 -0.69
C ASN A 135 -12.07 0.14 -0.70
N GLU A 136 -11.45 0.58 0.39
CA GLU A 136 -9.99 0.70 0.50
C GLU A 136 -9.32 -0.68 0.41
N GLY A 137 -9.89 -1.68 1.07
CA GLY A 137 -9.44 -3.08 1.05
C GLY A 137 -9.47 -3.67 -0.35
N LEU A 138 -10.61 -3.54 -1.01
CA LEU A 138 -10.82 -3.97 -2.40
C LEU A 138 -9.81 -3.30 -3.34
N PHE A 139 -9.66 -1.98 -3.22
CA PHE A 139 -8.73 -1.20 -4.04
C PHE A 139 -7.28 -1.67 -3.88
N VAL A 140 -6.74 -1.70 -2.66
CA VAL A 140 -5.33 -2.05 -2.46
C VAL A 140 -5.06 -3.49 -2.87
N TYR A 141 -5.98 -4.41 -2.63
CA TYR A 141 -5.84 -5.80 -3.04
C TYR A 141 -5.68 -5.90 -4.57
N SER A 142 -6.65 -5.41 -5.33
CA SER A 142 -6.62 -5.49 -6.79
C SER A 142 -5.50 -4.66 -7.40
N PHE A 143 -5.19 -3.49 -6.83
CA PHE A 143 -4.11 -2.62 -7.29
C PHE A 143 -2.73 -3.24 -7.08
N SER A 144 -2.47 -3.85 -5.92
CA SER A 144 -1.19 -4.49 -5.61
C SER A 144 -0.92 -5.66 -6.56
N ILE A 145 -1.96 -6.43 -6.91
CA ILE A 145 -1.86 -7.51 -7.88
C ILE A 145 -1.62 -6.93 -9.28
N ALA A 146 -2.36 -5.90 -9.70
CA ALA A 146 -2.17 -5.26 -11.00
C ALA A 146 -0.75 -4.71 -11.20
N VAL A 147 -0.17 -4.04 -10.20
CA VAL A 147 1.22 -3.54 -10.26
C VAL A 147 2.23 -4.67 -10.45
N GLN A 148 1.98 -5.85 -9.88
CA GLN A 148 2.88 -7.00 -10.01
C GLN A 148 2.75 -7.73 -11.35
N HIS A 149 1.57 -7.69 -11.98
CA HIS A 149 1.28 -8.47 -13.18
C HIS A 149 1.37 -7.68 -14.49
N ARG A 150 1.26 -6.35 -14.48
CA ARG A 150 1.38 -5.55 -15.69
C ARG A 150 2.83 -5.40 -16.14
N ASP A 151 3.07 -5.55 -17.44
CA ASP A 151 4.41 -5.45 -18.02
C ASP A 151 5.05 -4.07 -17.80
N ASP A 152 4.27 -2.99 -17.90
CA ASP A 152 4.73 -1.60 -17.80
C ASP A 152 5.03 -1.12 -16.37
N THR A 153 4.67 -1.93 -15.36
CA THR A 153 5.01 -1.72 -13.94
C THR A 153 6.00 -2.74 -13.41
N THR A 154 6.62 -3.54 -14.29
CA THR A 154 7.64 -4.51 -13.89
C THR A 154 8.79 -3.84 -13.13
N GLY A 155 9.09 -4.36 -11.94
CA GLY A 155 10.15 -3.86 -11.08
C GLY A 155 9.74 -2.71 -10.15
N ILE A 156 8.54 -2.15 -10.29
CA ILE A 156 7.98 -1.20 -9.32
C ILE A 156 7.90 -1.88 -7.95
N VAL A 157 8.43 -1.22 -6.94
CA VAL A 157 8.47 -1.74 -5.57
C VAL A 157 7.22 -1.30 -4.84
N LEU A 158 6.44 -2.26 -4.33
CA LEU A 158 5.32 -1.98 -3.45
C LEU A 158 5.80 -1.80 -2.00
N PRO A 159 5.14 -0.94 -1.21
CA PRO A 159 5.41 -0.85 0.22
C PRO A 159 5.07 -2.19 0.89
N ALA A 160 5.68 -2.43 2.04
CA ALA A 160 5.39 -3.66 2.76
C ALA A 160 3.93 -3.67 3.25
N PRO A 161 3.25 -4.83 3.29
CA PRO A 161 1.84 -4.89 3.69
C PRO A 161 1.53 -4.28 5.06
N TYR A 162 2.47 -4.38 6.02
CA TYR A 162 2.33 -3.80 7.35
C TYR A 162 2.41 -2.26 7.39
N GLU A 163 2.94 -1.62 6.33
CA GLU A 163 2.95 -0.16 6.18
C GLU A 163 1.61 0.35 5.63
N VAL A 164 0.95 -0.44 4.77
CA VAL A 164 -0.34 -0.08 4.17
C VAL A 164 -1.50 -0.43 5.11
N TYR A 165 -1.46 -1.60 5.73
CA TYR A 165 -2.50 -2.11 6.65
C TYR A 165 -1.95 -2.44 8.04
N PRO A 166 -1.57 -1.44 8.85
CA PRO A 166 -0.99 -1.68 10.17
C PRO A 166 -1.96 -2.45 11.10
N TYR A 167 -3.28 -2.31 10.91
CA TYR A 167 -4.29 -2.98 11.74
C TYR A 167 -4.25 -4.52 11.70
N TYR A 168 -3.63 -5.12 10.68
CA TYR A 168 -3.47 -6.58 10.60
C TYR A 168 -2.17 -7.10 11.22
N PHE A 169 -1.23 -6.21 11.56
CA PHE A 169 0.12 -6.59 12.01
C PHE A 169 0.46 -6.05 13.40
N VAL A 170 -0.35 -5.14 13.94
CA VAL A 170 -0.12 -4.49 15.23
C VAL A 170 -1.26 -4.82 16.20
N ASN A 171 -0.91 -5.23 17.40
CA ASN A 171 -1.88 -5.55 18.45
C ASN A 171 -2.76 -4.35 18.81
N SER A 172 -4.01 -4.64 19.19
CA SER A 172 -5.02 -3.63 19.48
C SER A 172 -4.64 -2.69 20.64
N ASP A 173 -3.84 -3.15 21.60
CA ASP A 173 -3.36 -2.33 22.72
C ASP A 173 -2.41 -1.21 22.24
N VAL A 174 -1.55 -1.51 21.27
CA VAL A 174 -0.64 -0.53 20.65
C VAL A 174 -1.43 0.45 19.78
N ILE A 175 -2.38 -0.05 18.99
CA ILE A 175 -3.28 0.79 18.19
C ILE A 175 -4.05 1.78 19.09
N ALA A 176 -4.64 1.31 20.19
CA ALA A 176 -5.37 2.15 21.13
C ALA A 176 -4.48 3.23 21.76
N LYS A 177 -3.22 2.90 22.10
CA LYS A 177 -2.23 3.88 22.60
C LYS A 177 -1.93 4.97 21.56
N VAL A 178 -1.67 4.58 20.31
CA VAL A 178 -1.38 5.53 19.22
C VAL A 178 -2.58 6.44 18.95
N GLN A 179 -3.79 5.90 18.95
CA GLN A 179 -5.03 6.68 18.83
C GLN A 179 -5.18 7.67 19.99
N GLY A 180 -4.91 7.24 21.23
CA GLY A 180 -4.89 8.11 22.41
C GLY A 180 -3.92 9.29 22.26
N ILE A 181 -2.69 9.03 21.82
CA ILE A 181 -1.67 10.07 21.57
C ILE A 181 -2.13 11.04 20.47
N LYS A 182 -2.70 10.52 19.38
CA LYS A 182 -3.23 11.35 18.28
C LYS A 182 -4.34 12.29 18.77
N MET A 183 -5.28 11.78 19.57
CA MET A 183 -6.37 12.59 20.15
C MET A 183 -5.85 13.67 21.10
N GLN A 184 -4.74 13.42 21.81
CA GLN A 184 -4.09 14.38 22.70
C GLN A 184 -3.14 15.36 21.97
N ARG A 185 -3.21 15.44 20.63
CA ARG A 185 -2.33 16.28 19.80
C ARG A 185 -0.84 15.98 20.02
N PHE A 186 -0.51 14.70 20.10
CA PHE A 186 0.87 14.20 20.29
C PHE A 186 1.51 14.59 21.62
N PHE A 187 0.71 14.91 22.65
CA PHE A 187 1.20 14.89 24.01
C PHE A 187 1.56 13.43 24.37
N ILE A 188 2.82 13.16 24.67
CA ILE A 188 3.30 11.82 25.05
C ILE A 188 3.32 11.75 26.59
N PRO A 189 2.41 10.98 27.22
CA PRO A 189 2.44 10.80 28.67
C PRO A 189 3.72 10.07 29.09
N LYS A 190 4.29 10.42 30.24
CA LYS A 190 5.57 9.87 30.75
C LYS A 190 5.63 8.33 30.80
N TRP A 191 4.49 7.66 30.88
CA TRP A 191 4.38 6.20 30.92
C TRP A 191 4.59 5.50 29.57
N VAL A 192 4.62 6.23 28.45
CA VAL A 192 4.88 5.69 27.10
C VAL A 192 6.38 5.69 26.76
N GLY A 193 7.16 6.56 27.40
CA GLY A 193 8.61 6.72 27.16
C GLY A 193 9.47 5.44 27.22
N PRO A 194 9.23 4.49 28.15
CA PRO A 194 10.08 3.29 28.27
C PRO A 194 9.96 2.31 27.09
N LEU A 195 8.85 2.33 26.34
CA LEU A 195 8.63 1.41 25.21
C LEU A 195 9.32 1.87 23.92
N LEU A 196 9.64 3.16 23.79
CA LEU A 196 10.38 3.71 22.65
C LEU A 196 11.90 3.50 22.76
N GLN A 197 12.39 3.06 23.93
CA GLN A 197 13.81 2.77 24.16
C GLN A 197 14.22 1.34 23.75
N HIS A 198 13.26 0.51 23.36
CA HIS A 198 13.48 -0.90 23.01
C HIS A 198 13.14 -1.23 21.55
N CYS A 199 12.90 -0.21 20.72
CA CYS A 199 12.87 -0.33 19.25
C CYS A 199 14.18 0.15 18.65
#